data_AF-W4VCG3-F1
#
_entry.id   AF-W4VCG3-F1
#
_cell.length_a   1.000
_cell.length_b   1.000
_cell.length_c   1.000
_cell.angle_alpha   90.00
_cell.angle_beta   90.00
_cell.angle_gamma   90.00
#
_symmetry.space_group_name_H-M   'P 1'
#
loop_
_entity.id
_entity.type
_entity.pdbx_description
1 polymer ?
#
loop_
_entity_poly.entity_id
_entity_poly.type
_entity_poly.pdbx_seq_one_letter_code
_entity_poly.pdbx_strand_id
1 'polypeptide(L)'
;MGPIWRGGDNNEDELLASCYRSSLQLAVDNGLKTIAFPSISTGAYKFPIKRAAKIAIKEIYDFLCQNDSLTQVIMVCFDEMTQKAYEEALE
;
A
#
# COMPACT_ATOMS: atom_id res chain seq x y z
N MET A 1 -3.17 -11.08 -1.05
CA MET A 1 -1.79 -11.61 -1.27
C MET A 1 -1.15 -10.74 -2.32
N GLY A 2 0.01 -10.13 -2.04
CA GLY A 2 0.68 -9.23 -2.98
C GLY A 2 1.12 -9.94 -4.27
N PRO A 3 1.17 -9.23 -5.42
CA PRO A 3 1.61 -9.81 -6.69
C PRO A 3 3.13 -10.01 -6.73
N ILE A 4 3.58 -11.02 -7.47
CA ILE A 4 4.97 -11.16 -7.90
C ILE A 4 5.18 -10.28 -9.13
N TRP A 5 6.21 -9.45 -9.13
CA TRP A 5 6.53 -8.60 -10.27
C TRP A 5 7.02 -9.40 -11.48
N ARG A 6 6.40 -9.19 -12.65
CA ARG A 6 6.75 -9.86 -13.91
C ARG A 6 6.95 -8.90 -15.08
N GLY A 7 7.25 -7.63 -14.79
CA GLY A 7 7.53 -6.60 -15.80
C GLY A 7 6.46 -5.52 -15.93
N GLY A 8 5.29 -5.69 -15.29
CA GLY A 8 4.25 -4.65 -15.22
C GLY A 8 3.11 -4.79 -16.24
N ASP A 9 3.18 -5.81 -17.11
CA ASP A 9 2.18 -6.09 -18.15
C ASP A 9 1.22 -7.23 -17.77
N ASN A 10 1.27 -7.72 -16.52
CA ASN A 10 0.46 -8.83 -16.00
C ASN A 10 -0.51 -8.36 -14.90
N ASN A 11 -0.98 -7.11 -15.02
CA ASN A 11 -1.93 -6.50 -14.09
C ASN A 11 -1.40 -6.36 -12.64
N GLU A 12 -0.07 -6.36 -12.45
CA GLU A 12 0.54 -6.34 -11.12
C GLU A 12 0.17 -5.08 -10.33
N ASP A 13 0.03 -3.93 -11.00
CA ASP A 13 -0.37 -2.68 -10.34
C ASP A 13 -1.75 -2.79 -9.69
N GLU A 14 -2.72 -3.30 -10.44
CA GLU A 14 -4.08 -3.46 -9.95
C GLU A 14 -4.17 -4.54 -8.86
N LEU A 15 -3.39 -5.61 -8.99
CA LEU A 15 -3.31 -6.64 -7.95
C LEU A 15 -2.72 -6.06 -6.65
N LEU A 16 -1.72 -5.20 -6.73
CA LEU A 16 -1.17 -4.50 -5.57
C LEU A 16 -2.18 -3.51 -4.99
N ALA A 17 -2.86 -2.74 -5.84
CA ALA A 17 -3.89 -1.79 -5.42
C ALA A 17 -5.04 -2.50 -4.70
N SER A 18 -5.51 -3.62 -5.25
CA SER A 18 -6.54 -4.46 -4.63
C SER A 18 -6.10 -5.00 -3.26
N CYS A 19 -4.81 -5.32 -3.05
CA CYS A 19 -4.32 -5.75 -1.74
C CYS A 19 -4.52 -4.66 -0.68
N TYR A 20 -4.23 -3.40 -1.00
CA TYR A 20 -4.45 -2.28 -0.10
C TYR A 20 -5.94 -2.08 0.18
N ARG A 21 -6.77 -1.96 -0.87
CA ARG A 21 -8.22 -1.76 -0.70
C ARG A 21 -8.88 -2.86 0.14
N SER A 22 -8.61 -4.12 -0.16
CA SER A 22 -9.19 -5.25 0.59
C SER A 22 -8.75 -5.27 2.04
N SER A 23 -7.48 -4.92 2.32
CA SER A 23 -6.97 -4.89 3.71
C SER A 23 -7.55 -3.72 4.51
N LEU A 24 -7.69 -2.55 3.88
CA LEU A 24 -8.32 -1.36 4.47
C LEU A 24 -9.80 -1.62 4.77
N GLN A 25 -10.53 -2.19 3.81
CA GLN A 25 -11.94 -2.56 4.00
C GLN A 25 -12.10 -3.56 5.15
N LEU A 26 -11.24 -4.59 5.20
CA LEU A 26 -11.28 -5.58 6.27
C LEU A 26 -11.02 -4.94 7.65
N ALA A 27 -10.15 -3.93 7.74
CA ALA A 27 -9.92 -3.21 8.98
C ALA A 27 -11.19 -2.47 9.46
N VAL A 28 -11.87 -1.79 8.54
CA VAL A 28 -13.15 -1.11 8.81
C VAL A 28 -14.24 -2.09 9.23
N ASP A 29 -14.37 -3.22 8.51
CA ASP A 29 -15.38 -4.24 8.79
C ASP A 29 -15.21 -4.86 10.20
N ASN A 30 -13.98 -4.83 10.73
CA ASN A 30 -13.65 -5.28 12.08
C ASN A 30 -13.63 -4.15 13.12
N GLY A 31 -14.07 -2.94 12.77
CA GLY A 31 -14.12 -1.78 13.67
C GLY A 31 -12.74 -1.26 14.10
N LEU A 32 -11.69 -1.55 13.35
CA LEU A 32 -10.34 -1.07 13.63
C LEU A 32 -10.20 0.41 13.21
N LYS A 33 -9.53 1.20 14.04
CA LYS A 33 -9.26 2.61 13.78
C LYS A 33 -7.86 2.88 13.22
N THR A 34 -6.97 1.91 13.37
CA THR A 34 -5.56 2.03 12.97
C THR A 34 -5.09 0.74 12.32
N ILE A 35 -4.31 0.88 11.24
CA ILE A 35 -3.66 -0.23 10.55
C ILE A 35 -2.23 0.15 10.15
N ALA A 36 -1.32 -0.81 10.20
CA ALA A 36 0.05 -0.65 9.73
C ALA A 36 0.31 -1.59 8.55
N PHE A 37 0.93 -1.07 7.50
CA PHE A 37 1.31 -1.83 6.31
C PHE A 37 2.83 -1.88 6.18
N PRO A 38 3.42 -3.04 5.83
CA PRO A 38 4.75 -3.06 5.25
C PRO A 38 4.69 -2.55 3.79
N SER A 39 5.86 -2.36 3.18
CA SER A 39 5.96 -2.18 1.73
C SER A 39 5.63 -3.49 1.00
N ILE A 40 4.38 -3.65 0.57
CA ILE A 40 3.86 -4.91 0.02
C ILE A 40 4.56 -5.21 -1.32
N SER A 41 4.97 -6.47 -1.51
CA SER A 41 5.61 -7.01 -2.72
C SER A 41 6.99 -6.46 -3.10
N THR A 42 7.59 -5.54 -2.33
CA THR A 42 8.88 -4.91 -2.70
C THR A 42 10.12 -5.69 -2.25
N GLY A 43 9.95 -6.70 -1.39
CA GLY A 43 11.03 -7.63 -0.98
C GLY A 43 11.20 -8.80 -1.96
N ALA A 44 10.92 -10.02 -1.50
CA ALA A 44 11.10 -11.24 -2.31
C ALA A 44 10.34 -11.23 -3.65
N TYR A 45 9.25 -10.47 -3.75
CA TYR A 45 8.40 -10.36 -4.94
C TYR A 45 8.86 -9.27 -5.92
N LYS A 46 9.91 -8.53 -5.57
CA LYS A 46 10.69 -7.62 -6.43
C LYS A 46 9.87 -6.55 -7.16
N PHE A 47 8.73 -6.14 -6.60
CA PHE A 47 7.96 -5.02 -7.15
C PHE A 47 8.78 -3.73 -7.04
N PRO A 48 8.91 -2.93 -8.13
CA PRO A 48 9.67 -1.68 -8.10
C PRO A 48 9.15 -0.73 -7.02
N ILE A 49 10.02 -0.42 -6.06
CA ILE A 49 9.61 0.26 -4.81
C ILE A 49 8.93 1.60 -5.03
N LYS A 50 9.43 2.43 -5.96
CA LYS A 50 8.81 3.73 -6.29
C LYS A 50 7.40 3.58 -6.90
N ARG A 51 7.19 2.52 -7.69
CA ARG A 51 5.88 2.24 -8.30
C ARG A 51 4.91 1.69 -7.25
N ALA A 52 5.38 0.77 -6.41
CA ALA A 52 4.62 0.24 -5.28
C ALA A 52 4.20 1.33 -4.29
N ALA A 53 5.12 2.23 -3.93
CA ALA A 53 4.85 3.34 -3.00
C ALA A 53 3.75 4.27 -3.54
N LYS A 54 3.80 4.64 -4.83
CA LYS A 54 2.74 5.45 -5.45
C LYS A 54 1.37 4.78 -5.42
N ILE A 55 1.31 3.48 -5.72
CA ILE A 55 0.06 2.71 -5.64
C ILE A 55 -0.44 2.68 -4.18
N ALA A 56 0.43 2.35 -3.23
CA ALA A 56 0.09 2.29 -1.82
C ALA A 56 -0.48 3.62 -1.30
N ILE A 57 0.24 4.73 -1.51
CA ILE A 57 -0.20 6.05 -1.05
C ILE A 57 -1.52 6.45 -1.71
N LYS A 58 -1.66 6.27 -3.02
CA LYS A 58 -2.91 6.59 -3.73
C LYS A 58 -4.10 5.83 -3.13
N GLU A 59 -4.00 4.51 -2.99
CA GLU A 59 -5.11 3.70 -2.50
C GLU A 59 -5.43 3.96 -1.02
N ILE A 60 -4.43 4.24 -0.20
CA ILE A 60 -4.63 4.63 1.20
C ILE A 60 -5.32 5.99 1.28
N TYR A 61 -4.84 6.99 0.53
CA TYR A 61 -5.42 8.34 0.51
C TYR A 61 -6.86 8.32 0.02
N ASP A 62 -7.12 7.70 -1.13
CA ASP A 62 -8.46 7.60 -1.71
C ASP A 62 -9.45 6.93 -0.75
N PHE A 63 -9.00 5.88 -0.04
CA PHE A 63 -9.83 5.19 0.94
C PHE A 63 -10.15 6.07 2.16
N LEU A 64 -9.14 6.75 2.71
CA LEU A 64 -9.32 7.63 3.88
C LEU A 64 -10.20 8.85 3.56
N CYS A 65 -10.18 9.36 2.33
CA CYS A 65 -11.09 10.42 1.90
C CYS A 65 -12.57 9.99 1.86
N GLN A 66 -12.85 8.69 1.81
CA GLN A 66 -14.21 8.13 1.71
C GLN A 66 -14.67 7.46 3.01
N ASN A 67 -13.79 7.31 4.00
CA ASN A 67 -14.06 6.54 5.20
C ASN A 67 -13.46 7.17 6.46
N ASP A 68 -14.32 7.68 7.34
CA ASP A 68 -13.91 8.31 8.60
C ASP A 68 -13.72 7.32 9.77
N SER A 69 -14.02 6.02 9.57
CA SER A 69 -13.92 5.01 10.64
C SER A 69 -12.46 4.60 10.89
N LEU A 70 -11.64 4.58 9.84
CA LEU A 70 -10.22 4.32 9.92
C LEU A 70 -9.47 5.66 10.03
N THR A 71 -8.97 5.99 11.22
CA THR A 71 -8.40 7.31 11.51
C THR A 71 -6.90 7.42 11.25
N GLN A 72 -6.19 6.29 11.14
CA GLN A 72 -4.74 6.31 10.96
C GLN A 72 -4.24 5.10 10.18
N VAL A 73 -3.36 5.37 9.20
CA VAL A 73 -2.62 4.34 8.46
C VAL A 73 -1.12 4.61 8.64
N ILE A 74 -0.36 3.58 9.01
CA ILE A 74 1.08 3.65 9.24
C ILE A 74 1.79 2.86 8.15
N MET A 75 2.68 3.50 7.40
CA MET A 75 3.60 2.79 6.51
C MET A 75 4.88 2.43 7.25
N VAL A 76 5.09 1.13 7.47
CA VAL A 76 6.30 0.59 8.11
C VAL A 76 7.36 0.36 7.04
N CYS A 77 8.32 1.27 6.99
CA CYS A 77 9.46 1.21 6.08
C CYS A 77 10.63 0.50 6.77
N PHE A 78 11.15 -0.56 6.16
CA PHE A 78 12.23 -1.36 6.76
C PHE A 78 13.60 -0.67 6.68
N ASP A 79 13.80 0.16 5.65
CA ASP A 79 15.04 0.88 5.39
C ASP A 79 14.77 2.31 4.87
N GLU A 80 15.83 3.12 4.82
CA GLU A 80 15.80 4.51 4.35
C GLU A 80 15.38 4.63 2.89
N MET A 81 15.72 3.64 2.04
CA MET A 81 15.34 3.64 0.63
C MET A 81 13.83 3.52 0.47
N THR A 82 13.22 2.62 1.25
CA THR A 82 11.78 2.43 1.32
C THR A 82 11.13 3.70 1.85
N GLN A 83 11.62 4.23 2.97
CA GLN A 83 11.09 5.46 3.56
C GLN A 83 11.07 6.60 2.54
N LYS A 84 12.20 6.86 1.87
CA LYS A 84 12.32 7.90 0.86
C LYS A 84 11.34 7.71 -0.31
N ALA A 85 11.14 6.47 -0.76
CA ALA A 85 10.19 6.19 -1.85
C ALA A 85 8.74 6.51 -1.45
N TYR A 86 8.37 6.34 -0.18
CA TYR A 86 7.04 6.70 0.34
C TYR A 86 6.91 8.19 0.60
N GLU A 87 7.96 8.86 1.07
CA GLU A 87 8.01 10.33 1.20
C GLU A 87 7.83 11.00 -0.17
N GLU A 88 8.59 10.56 -1.19
CA GLU A 88 8.45 11.03 -2.58
C GLU A 88 7.06 10.74 -3.19
N ALA A 89 6.32 9.77 -2.67
CA ALA A 89 4.98 9.43 -3.15
C ALA A 89 3.87 10.20 -2.42
N LEU A 90 4.17 10.82 -1.27
CA LEU A 90 3.26 11.67 -0.50
C LEU A 90 3.26 13.13 -0.98
N GLU A 91 4.34 13.58 -1.63
CA GLU A 91 4.47 14.89 -2.26
C GLU A 91 3.65 15.01 -3.56
#